data_AF-A0A7K5Z999-F1
#
_entry.id   AF-A0A7K5Z999-F1
#
_cell.length_a   1.000
_cell.length_b   1.000
_cell.length_c   1.000
_cell.angle_alpha   90.00
_cell.angle_beta   90.00
_cell.angle_gamma   90.00
#
_symmetry.space_group_name_H-M   'P 1'
#
loop_
_entity.id
_entity.type
_entity.pdbx_description
1 polymer ?
#
loop_
_entity_poly.entity_id
_entity_poly.type
_entity_poly.pdbx_seq_one_letter_code
_entity_poly.pdbx_strand_id
1 'polypeptide(L)'
;DTEIVSSLPLQMSLYFNVYFFPFWWLSTAVVLYLKYPDLSDYYKFILVTIMILASLIEVIRLYLGYMGNLQEKVPELAGFWLLSLLLQLPVILFLLFNEGLKIQPLERAVHIVFAFFLAFQVITAFVTLRRMVNKLATHFHLKEFHRLEEQPSFYSRGREERAVPMAGRGPT
;
A
#
# COMPACT_ATOMS: atom_id res chain seq x y z
N ASP A 1 -18.66 -0.75 -17.96
CA ASP A 1 -17.81 0.35 -17.45
C ASP A 1 -17.01 -0.11 -16.25
N THR A 2 -15.72 -0.32 -16.43
CA THR A 2 -14.81 -0.71 -15.34
C THR A 2 -14.50 0.54 -14.54
N GLU A 3 -15.25 0.77 -13.48
CA GLU A 3 -15.05 1.90 -12.58
C GLU A 3 -13.60 1.84 -12.02
N ILE A 4 -12.80 2.86 -12.31
CA ILE A 4 -11.40 2.96 -11.86
C ILE A 4 -11.39 3.06 -10.32
N VAL A 5 -10.60 2.21 -9.65
CA VAL A 5 -10.50 2.14 -8.18
C VAL A 5 -9.33 2.96 -7.66
N SER A 6 -8.35 3.24 -8.53
CA SER A 6 -7.21 4.10 -8.19
C SER A 6 -7.65 5.43 -7.55
N SER A 7 -6.92 5.86 -6.54
CA SER A 7 -7.22 7.06 -5.76
C SER A 7 -6.36 8.22 -6.23
N LEU A 8 -6.98 9.20 -6.91
CA LEU A 8 -6.32 10.43 -7.33
C LEU A 8 -5.73 11.22 -6.13
N PRO A 9 -6.45 11.40 -4.99
CA PRO A 9 -5.90 12.10 -3.84
C PRO A 9 -4.63 11.45 -3.27
N LEU A 10 -4.60 10.10 -3.21
CA LEU A 10 -3.42 9.36 -2.78
C LEU A 10 -2.25 9.61 -3.75
N GLN A 11 -2.52 9.56 -5.06
CA GLN A 11 -1.51 9.79 -6.09
C GLN A 11 -0.88 11.19 -6.01
N MET A 12 -1.72 12.22 -5.84
CA MET A 12 -1.26 13.60 -5.68
C MET A 12 -0.40 13.77 -4.42
N SER A 13 -0.82 13.16 -3.31
CA SER A 13 -0.05 13.21 -2.07
C SER A 13 1.31 12.51 -2.19
N LEU A 14 1.36 11.35 -2.85
CA LEU A 14 2.61 10.64 -3.12
C LEU A 14 3.55 11.47 -4.00
N TYR A 15 3.02 12.10 -5.04
CA TYR A 15 3.79 12.99 -5.92
C TYR A 15 4.44 14.13 -5.13
N PHE A 16 3.68 14.87 -4.32
CA PHE A 16 4.25 15.94 -3.51
C PHE A 16 5.26 15.44 -2.48
N ASN A 17 5.03 14.26 -1.90
CA ASN A 17 5.96 13.69 -0.93
C ASN A 17 7.31 13.29 -1.57
N VAL A 18 7.33 12.84 -2.83
CA VAL A 18 8.59 12.59 -3.56
C VAL A 18 9.48 13.83 -3.63
N TYR A 19 8.90 15.03 -3.82
CA TYR A 19 9.68 16.28 -3.84
C TYR A 19 9.98 16.83 -2.45
N PHE A 20 9.06 16.62 -1.51
CA PHE A 20 9.26 17.05 -0.13
C PHE A 20 10.32 16.21 0.59
N PHE A 21 10.44 14.93 0.29
CA PHE A 21 11.34 14.01 0.99
C PHE A 21 12.83 14.42 0.91
N PRO A 22 13.41 14.78 -0.25
CA PRO A 22 14.78 15.33 -0.31
C PRO A 22 14.97 16.58 0.54
N PHE A 23 13.96 17.46 0.58
CA PHE A 23 13.99 18.66 1.42
C PHE A 23 13.95 18.32 2.91
N TRP A 24 13.06 17.41 3.31
CA TRP A 24 12.97 16.88 4.67
C TRP A 24 14.32 16.28 5.09
N TRP A 25 14.90 15.42 4.25
CA TRP A 25 16.16 14.75 4.51
C TRP A 25 17.30 15.75 4.69
N LEU A 26 17.44 16.71 3.77
CA LEU A 26 18.49 17.71 3.85
C LEU A 26 18.33 18.59 5.09
N SER A 27 17.11 19.04 5.39
CA SER A 27 16.84 19.83 6.59
C SER A 27 17.20 19.05 7.87
N THR A 28 16.82 17.78 7.97
CA THR A 28 17.15 16.94 9.13
C THR A 28 18.65 16.68 9.23
N ALA A 29 19.34 16.43 8.10
CA ALA A 29 20.79 16.25 8.06
C ALA A 29 21.55 17.50 8.53
N VAL A 30 21.16 18.68 8.02
CA VAL A 30 21.78 19.96 8.40
C VAL A 30 21.54 20.26 9.88
N VAL A 31 20.30 20.12 10.37
CA VAL A 31 20.02 20.34 11.80
C VAL A 31 20.80 19.35 12.66
N LEU A 32 20.83 18.06 12.29
CA LEU A 32 21.60 17.05 13.00
C LEU A 32 23.09 17.42 13.06
N TYR A 33 23.69 17.85 11.95
CA TYR A 33 25.08 18.31 11.91
C TYR A 33 25.33 19.46 12.88
N LEU A 34 24.43 20.46 12.90
CA LEU A 34 24.57 21.63 13.76
C LEU A 34 24.48 21.29 15.25
N LYS A 35 23.55 20.41 15.65
CA LYS A 35 23.39 20.00 17.06
C LYS A 35 24.21 18.77 17.45
N TYR A 36 24.99 18.21 16.53
CA TYR A 36 25.76 16.98 16.74
C TYR A 36 26.70 17.05 17.97
N PRO A 37 27.45 18.15 18.20
CA PRO A 37 28.34 18.24 19.36
C PRO A 37 27.61 18.22 20.71
N ASP A 38 26.38 18.74 20.75
CA ASP A 38 25.60 18.91 21.97
C ASP A 38 24.74 17.68 22.32
N LEU A 39 24.70 16.69 21.44
CA LEU A 39 23.96 15.44 21.63
C LEU A 39 24.79 14.43 22.45
N SER A 40 24.10 13.61 23.24
CA SER A 40 24.72 12.44 23.86
C SER A 40 25.08 11.40 22.80
N ASP A 41 26.10 10.57 23.08
CA ASP A 41 26.63 9.62 22.10
C ASP A 41 25.61 8.58 21.64
N TYR A 42 24.73 8.13 22.54
CA TYR A 42 23.66 7.20 22.18
C TYR A 42 22.65 7.85 21.22
N TYR A 43 22.30 9.13 21.40
CA TYR A 43 21.38 9.82 20.48
C TYR A 43 22.02 10.09 19.12
N LYS A 44 23.33 10.36 19.06
CA LYS A 44 24.06 10.47 17.79
C LYS A 44 23.88 9.19 16.96
N PHE A 45 24.15 8.04 17.57
CA PHE A 45 24.02 6.75 16.90
C PHE A 45 22.58 6.46 16.46
N ILE A 46 21.61 6.72 17.33
CA ILE A 46 20.18 6.52 17.04
C ILE A 46 19.75 7.40 15.86
N LEU A 47 20.07 8.69 15.86
CA LEU A 47 19.63 9.63 14.82
C LEU A 47 20.27 9.33 13.47
N VAL A 48 21.55 8.97 13.42
CA VAL A 48 22.21 8.54 12.17
C VAL A 48 21.56 7.27 11.62
N THR A 49 21.26 6.31 12.50
CA THR A 49 20.57 5.08 12.12
C THR A 49 19.16 5.38 11.59
N ILE A 50 18.40 6.24 12.26
CA ILE A 50 17.08 6.70 11.80
C ILE A 50 17.19 7.37 10.43
N MET A 51 18.17 8.26 10.21
CA MET A 51 18.36 8.92 8.93
C MET A 51 18.54 7.92 7.79
N ILE A 52 19.36 6.88 7.99
CA ILE A 52 19.59 5.83 6.98
C ILE A 52 18.34 4.98 6.78
N LEU A 53 17.79 4.41 7.86
CA LEU A 53 16.66 3.50 7.79
C LEU A 53 15.41 4.19 7.27
N ALA A 54 15.07 5.38 7.77
CA ALA A 54 13.91 6.14 7.31
C ALA A 54 14.03 6.48 5.83
N SER A 55 15.23 6.71 5.31
CA SER A 55 15.42 6.97 3.88
C SER A 55 15.14 5.75 3.01
N LEU A 56 15.68 4.59 3.40
CA LEU A 56 15.43 3.34 2.68
C LEU A 56 13.94 2.97 2.74
N ILE A 57 13.34 3.06 3.93
CA ILE A 57 11.93 2.78 4.15
C ILE A 57 11.08 3.72 3.31
N GLU A 58 11.34 5.03 3.33
CA GLU A 58 10.53 6.01 2.60
C GLU A 58 10.59 5.80 1.08
N VAL A 59 11.77 5.48 0.52
CA VAL A 59 11.90 5.18 -0.92
C VAL A 59 11.08 3.95 -1.30
N ILE A 60 11.21 2.86 -0.55
CA ILE A 60 10.44 1.62 -0.79
C ILE A 60 8.95 1.90 -0.63
N ARG A 61 8.57 2.63 0.42
CA ARG A 61 7.18 2.99 0.72
C ARG A 61 6.60 3.79 -0.44
N LEU A 62 7.22 4.90 -0.86
CA LEU A 62 6.73 5.72 -1.97
C LEU A 62 6.61 4.92 -3.28
N TYR A 63 7.55 4.03 -3.57
CA TYR A 63 7.48 3.13 -4.73
C TYR A 63 6.24 2.21 -4.66
N LEU A 64 6.03 1.54 -3.53
CA LEU A 64 4.89 0.65 -3.33
C LEU A 64 3.55 1.40 -3.39
N GLY A 65 3.48 2.62 -2.83
CA GLY A 65 2.29 3.45 -2.88
C GLY A 65 1.93 3.85 -4.31
N TYR A 66 2.92 4.28 -5.09
CA TYR A 66 2.73 4.69 -6.48
C TYR A 66 2.31 3.50 -7.35
N MET A 67 3.02 2.39 -7.22
CA MET A 67 2.77 1.17 -7.99
C MET A 67 1.42 0.54 -7.62
N GLY A 68 1.16 0.36 -6.33
CA GLY A 68 -0.06 -0.26 -5.82
C GLY A 68 -1.33 0.53 -6.16
N ASN A 69 -1.26 1.86 -6.11
CA ASN A 69 -2.40 2.70 -6.45
C ASN A 69 -2.68 2.74 -7.97
N LEU A 70 -1.66 2.93 -8.81
CA LEU A 70 -1.85 3.05 -10.27
C LEU A 70 -2.16 1.71 -10.94
N GLN A 71 -1.50 0.63 -10.51
CA GLN A 71 -1.71 -0.70 -11.09
C GLN A 71 -2.79 -1.49 -10.35
N GLU A 72 -3.49 -0.86 -9.39
CA GLU A 72 -4.52 -1.45 -8.55
C GLU A 72 -4.08 -2.76 -7.86
N LYS A 73 -2.80 -2.83 -7.49
CA LYS A 73 -2.23 -4.02 -6.88
C LYS A 73 -2.36 -3.96 -5.36
N VAL A 74 -3.31 -4.74 -4.86
CA VAL A 74 -3.63 -4.86 -3.44
C VAL A 74 -2.41 -5.19 -2.56
N PRO A 75 -1.54 -6.17 -2.90
CA PRO A 75 -0.41 -6.52 -2.04
C PRO A 75 0.59 -5.37 -1.86
N GLU A 76 0.91 -4.66 -2.94
CA GLU A 76 1.84 -3.53 -2.94
C GLU A 76 1.27 -2.36 -2.14
N LEU A 77 -0.01 -2.03 -2.33
CA LEU A 77 -0.67 -0.97 -1.58
C LEU A 77 -0.83 -1.34 -0.08
N ALA A 78 -0.99 -2.62 0.23
CA ALA A 78 -0.99 -3.10 1.62
C ALA A 78 0.40 -2.97 2.24
N GLY A 79 1.46 -3.28 1.48
CA GLY A 79 2.84 -3.03 1.88
C GLY A 79 3.12 -1.56 2.16
N PHE A 80 2.67 -0.66 1.28
CA PHE A 80 2.71 0.79 1.51
C PHE A 80 2.06 1.19 2.84
N TRP A 81 0.84 0.70 3.08
CA TRP A 81 0.07 1.02 4.28
C TRP A 81 0.73 0.48 5.55
N LEU A 82 1.26 -0.75 5.48
CA LEU A 82 1.97 -1.39 6.59
C LEU A 82 3.27 -0.66 6.95
N LEU A 83 4.10 -0.33 5.95
CA LEU A 83 5.34 0.43 6.16
C LEU A 83 5.04 1.81 6.76
N SER A 84 3.95 2.45 6.33
CA SER A 84 3.50 3.74 6.86
C SER A 84 3.16 3.66 8.36
N LEU A 85 2.42 2.64 8.79
CA LEU A 85 1.97 2.50 10.17
C LEU A 85 3.00 1.87 11.11
N LEU A 86 3.71 0.84 10.66
CA LEU A 86 4.60 0.07 11.53
C LEU A 86 6.02 0.64 11.60
N LEU A 87 6.51 1.23 10.51
CA LEU A 87 7.89 1.72 10.47
C LEU A 87 7.93 3.25 10.50
N GLN A 88 7.18 3.90 9.60
CA GLN A 88 7.29 5.35 9.45
C GLN A 88 6.62 6.13 10.60
N LEU A 89 5.47 5.65 11.10
CA LEU A 89 4.75 6.31 12.18
C LEU A 89 5.54 6.31 13.50
N PRO A 90 6.10 5.18 13.99
CA PRO A 90 6.92 5.22 15.20
C PRO A 90 8.15 6.11 15.06
N VAL A 91 8.80 6.12 13.88
CA VAL A 91 9.93 7.00 13.61
C VAL A 91 9.54 8.47 13.70
N ILE A 92 8.44 8.89 13.04
CA ILE A 92 8.05 10.30 13.07
C ILE A 92 7.57 10.74 14.46
N LEU A 93 6.90 9.86 15.21
CA LEU A 93 6.51 10.12 16.59
C LEU A 93 7.75 10.29 17.49
N PHE A 94 8.76 9.42 17.34
CA PHE A 94 10.02 9.54 18.07
C PHE A 94 10.70 10.89 17.79
N LEU A 95 10.80 11.28 16.52
CA LEU A 95 11.41 12.55 16.12
C LEU A 95 10.62 13.79 16.58
N LEU A 96 9.29 13.69 16.77
CA LEU A 96 8.43 14.81 17.17
C LEU A 96 8.32 15.01 18.69
N PHE A 97 8.41 13.93 19.47
CA PHE A 97 8.05 13.92 20.88
C PHE A 97 9.21 13.59 21.82
N ASN A 98 10.34 13.08 21.34
CA ASN A 98 11.48 12.82 22.21
C ASN A 98 12.26 14.11 22.51
N GLU A 99 12.01 14.69 23.69
CA GLU A 99 12.67 15.91 24.16
C GLU A 99 14.19 15.77 24.31
N GLY A 100 14.70 14.54 24.49
CA GLY A 100 16.14 14.24 24.57
C GLY A 100 16.89 14.57 23.27
N LEU A 101 16.19 14.73 22.15
CA LEU A 101 16.77 15.11 20.87
C LEU A 101 17.09 16.60 20.76
N LYS A 102 16.75 17.42 21.77
CA LYS A 102 16.89 18.89 21.74
C LYS A 102 16.30 19.46 20.44
N ILE A 103 15.04 19.11 20.17
CA ILE A 103 14.36 19.35 18.90
C ILE A 103 14.30 20.86 18.61
N GLN A 104 14.84 21.27 17.46
CA GLN A 104 14.78 22.67 17.04
C GLN A 104 13.41 23.02 16.42
N PRO A 105 12.95 24.28 16.48
CA PRO A 105 11.66 24.66 15.88
C PRO A 105 11.53 24.33 14.39
N LEU A 106 12.60 24.54 13.62
CA LEU A 106 12.66 24.22 12.19
C LEU A 106 12.51 22.71 11.95
N GLU A 107 13.29 21.90 12.69
CA GLU A 107 13.22 20.43 12.64
C GLU A 107 11.80 19.94 12.96
N ARG A 108 11.19 20.50 14.01
CA ARG A 108 9.82 20.16 14.39
C ARG A 108 8.82 20.48 13.29
N ALA A 109 8.92 21.66 12.67
CA ALA A 109 8.03 22.06 11.58
C ALA A 109 8.13 21.09 10.38
N VAL A 110 9.35 20.72 9.99
CA VAL A 110 9.60 19.80 8.88
C VAL A 110 9.06 18.40 9.19
N HIS A 111 9.22 17.92 10.43
CA HIS A 111 8.63 16.65 10.87
C HIS A 111 7.10 16.68 10.93
N ILE A 112 6.48 17.80 11.33
CA ILE A 112 5.01 17.95 11.33
C ILE A 112 4.46 17.87 9.91
N VAL A 113 5.10 18.53 8.94
CA VAL A 113 4.67 18.46 7.53
C VAL A 113 4.78 17.03 7.01
N PHE A 114 5.87 16.33 7.34
CA PHE A 114 6.01 14.92 6.99
C PHE A 114 4.94 14.03 7.64
N ALA A 115 4.63 14.26 8.93
CA ALA A 115 3.58 13.55 9.64
C ALA A 115 2.19 13.80 9.02
N PHE A 116 1.93 15.00 8.52
CA PHE A 116 0.70 15.32 7.81
C PHE A 116 0.57 14.53 6.50
N PHE A 117 1.63 14.49 5.69
CA PHE A 117 1.67 13.62 4.50
C PHE A 117 1.39 12.16 4.87
N LEU A 118 2.09 11.63 5.89
CA LEU A 118 1.94 10.26 6.34
C LEU A 118 0.49 9.97 6.78
N ALA A 119 -0.11 10.81 7.61
CA ALA A 119 -1.47 10.63 8.10
C ALA A 119 -2.50 10.65 6.95
N PHE A 120 -2.39 11.62 6.05
CA PHE A 120 -3.27 11.72 4.89
C PHE A 120 -3.16 10.48 4.00
N GLN A 121 -1.94 10.01 3.74
CA GLN A 121 -1.68 8.84 2.92
C GLN A 121 -2.19 7.55 3.55
N VAL A 122 -2.05 7.37 4.88
CA VAL A 122 -2.60 6.21 5.61
C VAL A 122 -4.12 6.15 5.47
N ILE A 123 -4.81 7.27 5.63
CA ILE A 123 -6.28 7.34 5.54
C ILE A 123 -6.73 7.02 4.11
N THR A 124 -6.15 7.71 3.12
CA THR A 124 -6.54 7.53 1.71
C THR A 124 -6.17 6.14 1.18
N ALA A 125 -5.01 5.58 1.55
CA ALA A 125 -4.63 4.22 1.19
C ALA A 125 -5.53 3.17 1.83
N PHE A 126 -5.95 3.34 3.09
CA PHE A 126 -6.90 2.42 3.73
C PHE A 126 -8.24 2.37 3.00
N VAL A 127 -8.78 3.53 2.64
CA VAL A 127 -10.03 3.62 1.87
C VAL A 127 -9.87 2.95 0.50
N THR A 128 -8.74 3.17 -0.16
CA THR A 128 -8.43 2.59 -1.47
C THR A 128 -8.30 1.07 -1.39
N LEU A 129 -7.59 0.55 -0.39
CA LEU A 129 -7.45 -0.88 -0.11
C LEU A 129 -8.81 -1.56 0.10
N ARG A 130 -9.68 -0.97 0.93
CA ARG A 130 -11.05 -1.47 1.16
C ARG A 130 -11.81 -1.60 -0.16
N ARG A 131 -11.73 -0.59 -1.03
CA ARG A 131 -12.40 -0.60 -2.34
C ARG A 131 -11.83 -1.67 -3.27
N MET A 132 -10.50 -1.79 -3.35
CA MET A 132 -9.82 -2.76 -4.22
C MET A 132 -10.12 -4.21 -3.79
N VAL A 133 -10.09 -4.49 -2.49
CA VAL A 133 -10.41 -5.83 -1.94
C VAL A 133 -11.86 -6.21 -2.25
N ASN A 134 -12.81 -5.27 -2.10
CA ASN A 134 -14.22 -5.54 -2.41
C ASN A 134 -14.42 -5.85 -3.91
N LYS A 135 -13.77 -5.11 -4.82
CA LYS A 135 -13.83 -5.42 -6.25
C LYS A 135 -13.22 -6.76 -6.58
N LEU A 136 -12.10 -7.08 -5.95
CA LEU A 136 -11.42 -8.36 -6.15
C LEU A 136 -12.35 -9.52 -5.76
N ALA A 137 -13.01 -9.43 -4.60
CA ALA A 137 -14.03 -10.41 -4.18
C ALA A 137 -15.19 -10.53 -5.18
N THR A 138 -15.77 -9.41 -5.65
CA THR A 138 -16.85 -9.44 -6.64
C THR A 138 -16.41 -10.11 -7.95
N HIS A 139 -15.21 -9.78 -8.45
CA HIS A 139 -14.69 -10.36 -9.68
C HIS A 139 -14.42 -11.87 -9.54
N PHE A 140 -13.91 -12.32 -8.39
CA PHE A 140 -13.72 -13.75 -8.13
C PHE A 140 -15.05 -14.51 -8.12
N HIS A 141 -16.05 -13.99 -7.41
CA HIS A 141 -17.38 -14.62 -7.38
C HIS A 141 -18.03 -14.66 -8.76
N LEU A 142 -17.99 -13.57 -9.53
CA LEU A 142 -18.54 -13.54 -10.90
C LEU A 142 -17.84 -14.56 -11.81
N LYS A 143 -16.51 -14.67 -11.72
CA LYS A 143 -15.74 -15.65 -12.49
C LYS A 143 -16.07 -17.09 -12.10
N GLU A 144 -16.32 -17.35 -10.82
CA GLU A 144 -16.78 -18.65 -10.34
C GLU A 144 -18.17 -18.99 -10.89
N PHE A 145 -19.12 -18.05 -10.84
CA PHE A 145 -20.46 -18.22 -11.43
C PHE A 145 -20.40 -18.50 -12.94
N HIS A 146 -19.66 -17.72 -13.73
CA HIS A 146 -19.50 -17.96 -15.17
C HIS A 146 -18.91 -19.35 -15.46
N ARG A 147 -17.91 -19.78 -14.68
CA ARG A 147 -17.31 -21.11 -14.84
C ARG A 147 -18.31 -22.24 -14.58
N LEU A 148 -19.26 -22.04 -13.64
CA LEU A 148 -20.33 -23.00 -13.37
C LEU A 148 -21.38 -23.02 -14.49
N GLU A 149 -21.72 -21.85 -15.06
CA GLU A 149 -22.65 -21.73 -16.19
C GLU A 149 -22.09 -22.28 -17.50
N GLU A 150 -20.77 -22.18 -17.74
CA GLU A 150 -20.07 -22.77 -18.89
C GLU A 150 -19.91 -24.30 -18.80
N GLN A 151 -20.39 -24.93 -17.73
CA GLN A 151 -20.41 -26.38 -17.55
C GLN A 151 -21.73 -27.11 -17.93
N PRO A 152 -22.51 -26.74 -18.98
CA PRO A 152 -23.76 -27.44 -19.29
C PRO A 152 -23.57 -28.67 -20.19
N SER A 153 -22.37 -28.95 -20.69
CA SER A 153 -22.17 -30.00 -21.71
C SER A 153 -21.92 -31.42 -21.17
N PHE A 154 -21.47 -31.58 -19.92
CA PHE A 154 -21.18 -32.92 -19.38
C PHE A 154 -22.43 -33.65 -18.87
N TYR A 155 -23.40 -32.92 -18.31
CA TYR A 155 -24.67 -33.50 -17.87
C TYR A 155 -25.64 -33.78 -19.03
N SER A 156 -25.59 -32.96 -20.09
CA SER A 156 -26.45 -33.12 -21.26
C SER A 156 -26.04 -34.33 -22.12
N ARG A 157 -24.72 -34.53 -22.31
CA ARG A 157 -24.17 -35.64 -23.11
C ARG A 157 -24.40 -37.02 -22.50
N GLY A 158 -24.38 -37.13 -21.16
CA GLY A 158 -24.67 -38.40 -20.48
C GLY A 158 -26.15 -38.80 -20.50
N ARG A 159 -27.07 -37.85 -20.72
CA ARG A 159 -28.51 -38.12 -20.88
C ARG A 159 -28.85 -38.50 -22.32
N GLU A 160 -28.18 -37.91 -23.30
CA GLU A 160 -28.35 -38.22 -24.73
C GLU A 160 -27.83 -39.63 -25.07
N GLU A 161 -26.69 -40.04 -24.53
CA GLU A 161 -26.18 -41.42 -24.68
C GLU A 161 -27.06 -42.48 -24.01
N ARG A 162 -27.81 -42.12 -22.96
CA ARG A 162 -28.79 -43.03 -22.30
C ARG A 162 -30.16 -43.04 -22.96
N ALA A 163 -30.49 -42.06 -23.80
CA ALA A 163 -31.80 -41.91 -24.41
C ALA A 163 -31.90 -42.48 -25.83
N VAL A 164 -30.83 -43.09 -26.37
CA VAL A 164 -30.89 -43.80 -27.66
C VAL A 164 -31.83 -45.01 -27.52
N PRO A 165 -32.98 -45.05 -28.23
CA PRO A 165 -33.97 -46.09 -28.03
C PRO A 165 -33.52 -47.39 -28.69
N MET A 166 -33.63 -48.50 -27.94
CA MET A 166 -33.69 -49.87 -28.45
C MET A 166 -34.96 -50.04 -29.29
N ALA A 167 -34.98 -49.46 -30.49
CA ALA A 167 -36.03 -49.68 -31.48
C ALA A 167 -35.42 -50.46 -32.65
N GLY A 168 -35.80 -51.73 -32.76
CA GLY A 168 -35.69 -52.47 -34.01
C GLY A 168 -34.89 -53.77 -33.92
N ARG A 169 -35.59 -54.87 -33.60
CA ARG A 169 -35.59 -56.10 -34.41
C ARG A 169 -36.56 -57.13 -33.83
N GLY A 170 -37.65 -57.36 -34.55
CA GLY A 170 -38.25 -58.69 -34.70
C GLY A 170 -38.53 -58.89 -36.20
N PRO A 171 -39.08 -60.04 -36.64
CA PRO A 171 -39.00 -61.40 -36.14
C PRO A 171 -38.38 -62.37 -37.19
N THR A 172 -38.00 -63.58 -36.79
CA THR A 172 -37.92 -64.78 -37.68
C THR A 172 -38.48 -65.96 -36.93
#